data_AF-A0A2W6T083-F1
#
_entry.id   AF-A0A2W6T083-F1
#
_cell.length_a   1.000
_cell.length_b   1.000
_cell.length_c   1.000
_cell.angle_alpha   90.00
_cell.angle_beta   90.00
_cell.angle_gamma   90.00
#
_symmetry.space_group_name_H-M   'P 1'
#
loop_
_entity.id
_entity.type
_entity.pdbx_description
1 polymer ?
#
loop_
_entity_poly.entity_id
_entity_poly.type
_entity_poly.pdbx_seq_one_letter_code
_entity_poly.pdbx_strand_id
1 'polypeptide(L)'
;MSERPDRAAARRSTGDDAMEDLEAVNLAADWSDISQGLRKDLGHQLHSQWIKPIQVGGFCHETGTLDLYLPTEFSANWVQDRFADRLSLAWKIARSEVRQVRIQVHPGRRQMAELRIGERRPANDSDGAMLEIGAGGIGESGFASSVGLDPSQTFAAFVTGEANVLACNAAQRMAAAEKPQFSPLYLKAATGQGKTHLLHAIGHSFLAAHPRARIFYCSAERFMVEFVQALKSGQTIEFKGRLRSFDLLLVDDIQFIIGKASAQEELLYTIDALLAEGKRLVFAADRAPQALDGVEPRLLSRLSMGLVADIQAADIELRRKILESKLTRFAPLAVPEDVIDFLARTITRNIRELVGGLNKLIAYAQLTGQEVSLQLAEEQLTDILSANRRRITIDEIQRTVCQFYRIDRAEMSSKRRARAVVRPRQVAMYLAKVLTPRSYPEIGRKFGGRDHSTVIHAVRLIEDLRQRDADMDGDVRSLLRQLES
;
A
#
# COMPACT_ATOMS: atom_id res chain seq x y z
N MET A 1 33.40 -38.57 -59.28
CA MET A 1 32.56 -38.09 -58.16
C MET A 1 33.43 -37.25 -57.24
N SER A 2 33.34 -35.93 -57.35
CA SER A 2 33.93 -34.99 -56.39
C SER A 2 33.09 -33.72 -56.48
N GLU A 3 32.08 -33.64 -55.62
CA GLU A 3 31.20 -32.49 -55.49
C GLU A 3 31.87 -31.41 -54.64
N ARG A 4 31.80 -30.17 -55.14
CA ARG A 4 32.20 -28.95 -54.44
C ARG A 4 31.13 -28.59 -53.39
N PRO A 5 31.48 -28.18 -52.17
CA PRO A 5 30.52 -27.58 -51.27
C PRO A 5 30.33 -26.08 -51.55
N ASP A 6 29.15 -25.65 -51.12
CA ASP A 6 28.35 -24.56 -51.65
C ASP A 6 28.73 -23.18 -51.07
N ARG A 7 29.17 -22.25 -51.92
CA ARG A 7 29.50 -20.85 -51.55
C ARG A 7 28.25 -19.98 -51.33
N ALA A 8 27.04 -20.50 -51.53
CA ALA A 8 25.79 -19.75 -51.38
C ALA A 8 25.29 -19.65 -49.93
N ALA A 9 25.64 -20.59 -49.05
CA ALA A 9 25.17 -20.60 -47.65
C ALA A 9 25.84 -19.54 -46.76
N ALA A 10 27.12 -19.21 -47.01
CA ALA A 10 27.89 -18.27 -46.18
C ALA A 10 27.56 -16.78 -46.43
N ARG A 11 26.89 -16.45 -47.55
CA ARG A 11 26.48 -15.07 -47.86
C ARG A 11 25.06 -14.72 -47.38
N ARG A 12 24.25 -15.70 -46.93
CA ARG A 12 22.92 -15.44 -46.35
C ARG A 12 22.98 -15.17 -44.84
N SER A 13 23.89 -15.82 -44.09
CA SER A 13 23.98 -15.57 -42.64
C SER A 13 24.53 -14.18 -42.29
N THR A 14 25.43 -13.63 -43.11
CA THR A 14 26.01 -12.30 -42.88
C THR A 14 25.07 -11.13 -43.19
N GLY A 15 23.98 -11.38 -43.93
CA GLY A 15 22.94 -10.37 -44.23
C GLY A 15 21.84 -10.33 -43.19
N ASP A 16 21.44 -11.48 -42.62
CA ASP A 16 20.46 -11.55 -41.52
C ASP A 16 21.04 -10.99 -40.22
N ASP A 17 22.28 -11.36 -39.86
CA ASP A 17 22.93 -10.86 -38.63
C ASP A 17 23.07 -9.32 -38.65
N ALA A 18 23.41 -8.74 -39.81
CA ALA A 18 23.54 -7.29 -39.96
C ALA A 18 22.18 -6.56 -39.92
N MET A 19 21.09 -7.23 -40.30
CA MET A 19 19.74 -6.68 -40.29
C MET A 19 19.10 -6.81 -38.89
N GLU A 20 19.38 -7.89 -38.17
CA GLU A 20 19.03 -8.08 -36.75
C GLU A 20 19.76 -7.06 -35.85
N ASP A 21 21.03 -6.79 -36.10
CA ASP A 21 21.81 -5.80 -35.35
C ASP A 21 21.28 -4.37 -35.56
N LEU A 22 20.93 -3.99 -36.80
CA LEU A 22 20.30 -2.70 -37.11
C LEU A 22 18.91 -2.57 -36.49
N GLU A 23 18.15 -3.66 -36.43
CA GLU A 23 16.84 -3.68 -35.80
C GLU A 23 16.92 -3.57 -34.28
N ALA A 24 17.85 -4.27 -33.63
CA ALA A 24 18.10 -4.16 -32.20
C ALA A 24 18.51 -2.73 -31.80
N VAL A 25 19.32 -2.06 -32.63
CA VAL A 25 19.72 -0.66 -32.41
C VAL A 25 18.51 0.28 -32.54
N ASN A 26 17.64 0.08 -33.53
CA ASN A 26 16.44 0.91 -33.70
C ASN A 26 15.43 0.69 -32.56
N LEU A 27 15.24 -0.55 -32.09
CA LEU A 27 14.37 -0.86 -30.94
C LEU A 27 14.91 -0.27 -29.63
N ALA A 28 16.23 -0.23 -29.45
CA ALA A 28 16.85 0.41 -28.29
C ALA A 28 16.66 1.93 -28.30
N ALA A 29 16.69 2.56 -29.48
CA ALA A 29 16.39 3.99 -29.63
C ALA A 29 14.92 4.30 -29.30
N ASP A 30 13.98 3.52 -29.85
CA ASP A 30 12.55 3.66 -29.55
C ASP A 30 12.25 3.48 -28.05
N TRP A 31 12.94 2.53 -27.40
CA TRP A 31 12.82 2.33 -25.95
C TRP A 31 13.35 3.49 -25.13
N SER A 32 14.44 4.14 -25.56
CA SER A 32 14.96 5.33 -24.89
C SER A 32 13.88 6.44 -24.84
N ASP A 33 13.19 6.67 -25.95
CA ASP A 33 12.15 7.70 -26.06
C ASP A 33 10.90 7.33 -25.27
N ILE A 34 10.43 6.07 -25.38
CA ILE A 34 9.32 5.54 -24.58
C ILE A 34 9.62 5.63 -23.08
N SER A 35 10.83 5.23 -22.67
CA SER A 35 11.27 5.24 -21.28
C SER A 35 11.33 6.66 -20.72
N GLN A 36 11.75 7.65 -21.53
CA GLN A 36 11.72 9.06 -21.13
C GLN A 36 10.29 9.61 -21.02
N GLY A 37 9.39 9.25 -21.94
CA GLY A 37 7.97 9.59 -21.82
C GLY A 37 7.35 9.02 -20.55
N LEU A 38 7.57 7.74 -20.28
CA LEU A 38 7.10 7.06 -19.08
C LEU A 38 7.70 7.64 -17.80
N ARG A 39 8.93 8.19 -17.83
CA ARG A 39 9.52 8.89 -16.69
C ARG A 39 8.77 10.17 -16.32
N LYS A 40 8.25 10.91 -17.31
CA LYS A 40 7.44 12.12 -17.08
C LYS A 40 6.08 11.76 -16.49
N ASP A 41 5.48 10.66 -16.94
CA ASP A 41 4.14 10.25 -16.52
C ASP A 41 4.10 9.50 -15.18
N LEU A 42 5.13 8.70 -14.87
CA LEU A 42 5.18 7.83 -13.68
C LEU A 42 5.99 8.42 -12.52
N GLY A 43 6.76 9.47 -12.78
CA GLY A 43 7.67 10.06 -11.81
C GLY A 43 8.98 9.27 -11.62
N HIS A 44 9.98 9.95 -11.06
CA HIS A 44 11.37 9.48 -11.01
C HIS A 44 11.58 8.17 -10.24
N GLN A 45 10.86 7.98 -9.13
CA GLN A 45 11.06 6.81 -8.25
C GLN A 45 10.53 5.53 -8.89
N LEU A 46 9.29 5.55 -9.42
CA LEU A 46 8.70 4.38 -10.07
C LEU A 46 9.44 4.03 -11.37
N HIS A 47 9.84 5.05 -12.14
CA HIS A 47 10.64 4.85 -13.35
C HIS A 47 11.98 4.18 -13.03
N SER A 48 12.75 4.72 -12.07
CA SER A 48 14.07 4.18 -11.74
C SER A 48 14.01 2.75 -11.19
N GLN A 49 12.94 2.39 -10.48
CA GLN A 49 12.82 1.10 -9.83
C GLN A 49 12.28 0.00 -10.76
N TRP A 50 11.36 0.34 -11.68
CA TRP A 50 10.58 -0.68 -12.39
C TRP A 50 10.64 -0.58 -13.91
N ILE A 51 10.85 0.62 -14.46
CA ILE A 51 10.87 0.83 -15.91
C ILE A 51 12.31 0.85 -16.44
N LYS A 52 13.22 1.54 -15.75
CA LYS A 52 14.65 1.59 -16.10
C LYS A 52 15.33 0.21 -16.22
N PRO A 53 14.99 -0.81 -15.40
CA PRO A 53 15.61 -2.14 -15.52
C PRO A 53 15.11 -2.99 -16.70
N ILE A 54 14.12 -2.52 -17.47
CA ILE A 54 13.57 -3.27 -18.60
C ILE A 54 14.56 -3.23 -19.77
N GLN A 55 14.86 -4.39 -20.32
CA GLN A 55 15.65 -4.58 -21.53
C GLN A 55 14.74 -5.01 -22.66
N VAL A 56 14.89 -4.41 -23.84
CA VAL A 56 14.12 -4.82 -25.01
C VAL A 56 14.74 -6.07 -25.60
N GLY A 57 13.91 -7.08 -25.84
CA GLY A 57 14.26 -8.34 -26.45
C GLY A 57 13.99 -8.36 -27.95
N GLY A 58 13.88 -9.57 -28.50
CA GLY A 58 13.59 -9.78 -29.91
C GLY A 58 12.17 -9.34 -30.28
N PHE A 59 12.02 -8.87 -31.53
CA PHE A 59 10.73 -8.60 -32.15
C PHE A 59 10.45 -9.66 -33.22
N CYS A 60 9.27 -10.29 -33.15
CA CYS A 60 8.85 -11.28 -34.13
C CYS A 60 7.91 -10.65 -35.16
N HIS A 61 8.40 -10.36 -36.37
CA HIS A 61 7.65 -9.76 -37.47
C HIS A 61 6.41 -10.53 -37.90
N GLU A 62 6.44 -11.86 -37.83
CA GLU A 62 5.30 -12.70 -38.24
C GLU A 62 4.12 -12.63 -37.27
N THR A 63 4.39 -12.43 -35.97
CA THR A 63 3.35 -12.39 -34.93
C THR A 63 3.07 -10.99 -34.40
N GLY A 64 3.94 -10.01 -34.69
CA GLY A 64 3.90 -8.67 -34.13
C GLY A 64 4.14 -8.64 -32.61
N THR A 65 4.84 -9.64 -32.06
CA THR A 65 5.13 -9.75 -30.61
C THR A 65 6.51 -9.21 -30.30
N LEU A 66 6.59 -8.27 -29.35
CA LEU A 66 7.84 -7.75 -28.79
C LEU A 66 8.07 -8.31 -27.39
N ASP A 67 9.24 -8.91 -27.15
CA ASP A 67 9.63 -9.38 -25.82
C ASP A 67 10.34 -8.29 -25.03
N LEU A 68 10.00 -8.14 -23.75
CA LEU A 68 10.65 -7.24 -22.79
C LEU A 68 11.17 -8.06 -21.61
N TYR A 69 12.44 -7.90 -21.26
CA TYR A 69 13.11 -8.67 -20.22
C TYR A 69 13.34 -7.85 -18.96
N LEU A 70 13.03 -8.45 -17.81
CA LEU A 70 13.36 -7.93 -16.49
C LEU A 70 14.29 -8.88 -15.73
N PRO A 71 15.08 -8.34 -14.75
CA PRO A 71 16.13 -9.10 -14.08
C PRO A 71 15.62 -10.20 -13.15
N THR A 72 14.34 -10.14 -12.73
CA THR A 72 13.73 -11.14 -11.85
C THR A 72 12.29 -11.44 -12.27
N GLU A 73 11.83 -12.66 -11.99
CA GLU A 73 10.43 -13.08 -12.21
C GLU A 73 9.43 -12.20 -11.48
N PHE A 74 9.80 -11.73 -10.28
CA PHE A 74 8.99 -10.79 -9.53
C PHE A 74 8.86 -9.44 -10.24
N SER A 75 9.97 -8.87 -10.74
CA SER A 75 9.93 -7.62 -11.51
C SER A 75 9.13 -7.79 -12.79
N ALA A 76 9.25 -8.93 -13.48
CA ALA A 76 8.47 -9.26 -14.66
C ALA A 76 6.96 -9.29 -14.35
N ASN A 77 6.55 -10.05 -13.34
CA ASN A 77 5.14 -10.16 -12.94
C ASN A 77 4.58 -8.82 -12.44
N TRP A 78 5.35 -8.08 -11.64
CA TRP A 78 4.89 -6.80 -11.11
C TRP A 78 4.74 -5.73 -12.22
N VAL A 79 5.67 -5.67 -13.17
CA VAL A 79 5.56 -4.79 -14.33
C VAL A 79 4.41 -5.23 -15.25
N GLN A 80 4.20 -6.54 -15.40
CA GLN A 80 3.09 -7.09 -16.16
C GLN A 80 1.73 -6.71 -15.54
N ASP A 81 1.55 -6.91 -14.23
CA ASP A 81 0.28 -6.64 -13.54
C ASP A 81 -0.09 -5.15 -13.49
N ARG A 82 0.91 -4.25 -13.49
CA ARG A 82 0.70 -2.82 -13.24
C ARG A 82 0.92 -1.93 -14.46
N PHE A 83 1.75 -2.35 -15.41
CA PHE A 83 2.20 -1.51 -16.53
C PHE A 83 2.05 -2.18 -17.90
N ALA A 84 1.55 -3.42 -18.01
CA ALA A 84 1.40 -4.09 -19.31
C ALA A 84 0.58 -3.29 -20.31
N ASP A 85 -0.56 -2.72 -19.90
CA ASP A 85 -1.42 -1.94 -20.80
C ASP A 85 -0.72 -0.66 -21.28
N ARG A 86 0.01 0.00 -20.37
CA ARG A 86 0.74 1.25 -20.67
C ARG A 86 1.93 1.00 -21.58
N LEU A 87 2.70 -0.05 -21.31
CA LEU A 87 3.82 -0.46 -22.16
C LEU A 87 3.32 -0.90 -23.54
N SER A 88 2.21 -1.65 -23.59
CA SER A 88 1.59 -2.06 -24.86
C SER A 88 1.11 -0.87 -25.68
N LEU A 89 0.49 0.13 -25.04
CA LEU A 89 0.04 1.34 -25.73
C LEU A 89 1.23 2.18 -26.22
N ALA A 90 2.25 2.38 -25.38
CA ALA A 90 3.43 3.16 -25.74
C ALA A 90 4.19 2.55 -26.93
N TRP A 91 4.35 1.22 -26.94
CA TRP A 91 4.98 0.51 -28.06
C TRP A 91 4.13 0.54 -29.33
N LYS A 92 2.79 0.46 -29.23
CA LYS A 92 1.89 0.60 -30.39
C LYS A 92 1.93 1.99 -31.02
N ILE A 93 2.10 3.04 -30.21
CA ILE A 93 2.23 4.42 -30.69
C ILE A 93 3.58 4.63 -31.37
N ALA A 94 4.66 4.11 -30.77
CA ALA A 94 6.01 4.23 -31.33
C ALA A 94 6.18 3.40 -32.61
N ARG A 95 5.60 2.19 -32.67
CA ARG A 95 5.61 1.33 -33.86
C ARG A 95 4.27 0.63 -34.04
N SER A 96 3.60 0.94 -35.15
CA SER A 96 2.34 0.30 -35.54
C SER A 96 2.46 -1.21 -35.83
N GLU A 97 3.68 -1.72 -36.02
CA GLU A 97 3.99 -3.13 -36.26
C GLU A 97 3.92 -3.97 -34.97
N VAL A 98 4.10 -3.35 -33.79
CA VAL A 98 4.01 -4.04 -32.49
C VAL A 98 2.55 -4.21 -32.11
N ARG A 99 2.05 -5.44 -32.22
CA ARG A 99 0.66 -5.79 -31.87
C ARG A 99 0.52 -6.23 -30.42
N GLN A 100 1.53 -6.90 -29.88
CA GLN A 100 1.55 -7.45 -28.54
C GLN A 100 2.93 -7.25 -27.88
N VAL A 101 2.92 -6.88 -26.60
CA VAL A 101 4.14 -6.82 -25.78
C VAL A 101 4.09 -7.94 -24.77
N ARG A 102 5.16 -8.73 -24.66
CA ARG A 102 5.29 -9.84 -23.74
C ARG A 102 6.43 -9.57 -22.77
N ILE A 103 6.15 -9.65 -21.48
CA ILE A 103 7.13 -9.37 -20.43
C ILE A 103 7.63 -10.70 -19.87
N GLN A 104 8.94 -10.90 -19.84
CA GLN A 104 9.58 -12.15 -19.44
C GLN A 104 10.85 -11.91 -18.61
N VAL A 105 11.41 -12.98 -18.03
CA VAL A 105 12.72 -12.95 -17.36
C VAL A 105 13.81 -13.25 -18.38
N HIS A 106 14.93 -12.54 -18.32
CA HIS A 106 16.02 -12.72 -19.30
C HIS A 106 16.50 -14.19 -19.34
N PRO A 107 16.39 -14.87 -20.50
CA PRO A 107 16.94 -16.21 -20.66
C PRO A 107 18.46 -16.07 -20.88
N GLY A 108 19.28 -16.40 -19.88
CA GLY A 108 20.74 -16.50 -20.10
C GLY A 108 21.69 -16.03 -19.00
N ARG A 109 21.27 -15.55 -17.84
CA ARG A 109 22.23 -15.27 -16.75
C ARG A 109 22.60 -16.53 -15.97
N ARG A 110 23.73 -17.12 -16.36
CA ARG A 110 24.57 -18.02 -15.57
C ARG A 110 24.79 -17.46 -14.15
N GLN A 111 24.67 -18.36 -13.19
CA GLN A 111 25.35 -18.42 -11.89
C GLN A 111 26.52 -17.41 -11.77
N MET A 112 26.38 -16.41 -10.89
CA MET A 112 27.52 -15.56 -10.51
C MET A 112 28.53 -16.40 -9.72
N ALA A 113 29.81 -16.13 -10.00
CA ALA A 113 30.98 -16.91 -9.60
C ALA A 113 30.99 -17.32 -8.12
N GLU A 114 31.27 -18.61 -7.89
CA GLU A 114 31.70 -19.13 -6.60
C GLU A 114 32.94 -18.36 -6.11
N LEU A 115 32.80 -17.63 -5.01
CA LEU A 115 33.92 -17.17 -4.20
C LEU A 115 34.62 -18.39 -3.61
N ARG A 116 35.68 -18.88 -4.27
CA ARG A 116 36.68 -19.72 -3.62
C ARG A 116 37.39 -18.86 -2.58
N ILE A 117 37.03 -19.07 -1.32
CA ILE A 117 37.74 -18.50 -0.16
C ILE A 117 39.10 -19.19 -0.11
N GLY A 118 40.13 -18.48 -0.59
CA GLY A 118 41.53 -18.90 -0.49
C GLY A 118 42.06 -18.66 0.92
N GLU A 119 42.72 -19.67 1.47
CA GLU A 119 43.47 -19.63 2.72
C GLU A 119 44.52 -18.51 2.72
N ARG A 120 44.62 -17.78 3.83
CA ARG A 120 45.69 -16.79 4.09
C ARG A 120 47.05 -17.48 4.21
N ARG A 121 48.04 -17.01 3.45
CA ARG A 121 49.46 -17.02 3.84
C ARG A 121 50.11 -15.64 3.53
N PRO A 122 51.13 -15.22 4.30
CA PRO A 122 51.50 -13.82 4.47
C PRO A 122 52.50 -13.30 3.42
N ALA A 123 52.59 -11.96 3.44
CA ALA A 123 53.36 -10.98 2.66
C ALA A 123 54.81 -11.32 2.24
N ASN A 124 55.24 -10.84 1.05
CA ASN A 124 56.17 -9.69 0.94
C ASN A 124 56.45 -9.26 -0.53
N ASP A 125 56.63 -7.94 -0.68
CA ASP A 125 57.51 -7.16 -1.57
C ASP A 125 57.54 -7.39 -3.09
N SER A 126 57.07 -6.40 -3.85
CA SER A 126 57.90 -5.33 -4.46
C SER A 126 57.37 -4.81 -5.82
N ASP A 127 57.18 -3.48 -5.83
CA ASP A 127 57.29 -2.48 -6.90
C ASP A 127 56.68 -2.67 -8.31
N GLY A 128 55.91 -1.64 -8.72
CA GLY A 128 55.85 -1.23 -10.13
C GLY A 128 54.55 -0.63 -10.66
N ALA A 129 54.19 0.58 -10.22
CA ALA A 129 53.39 1.61 -10.93
C ALA A 129 51.98 1.26 -11.48
N MET A 130 50.94 1.78 -10.81
CA MET A 130 49.66 2.14 -11.44
C MET A 130 49.17 3.49 -10.92
N LEU A 131 48.90 4.41 -11.84
CA LEU A 131 48.14 5.65 -11.63
C LEU A 131 46.68 5.43 -12.07
N GLU A 132 45.78 6.07 -11.33
CA GLU A 132 44.39 5.70 -11.09
C GLU A 132 43.41 6.01 -12.22
N ILE A 133 42.41 5.14 -12.40
CA ILE A 133 41.01 5.53 -12.53
C ILE A 133 40.21 4.63 -11.58
N GLY A 134 39.69 5.23 -10.50
CA GLY A 134 39.10 4.56 -9.36
C GLY A 134 37.87 3.70 -9.69
N ALA A 135 38.08 2.40 -9.79
CA ALA A 135 37.05 1.41 -9.51
C ALA A 135 36.85 1.36 -7.99
N GLY A 136 35.89 2.13 -7.49
CA GLY A 136 35.39 2.00 -6.12
C GLY A 136 34.82 0.60 -5.93
N GLY A 137 35.64 -0.30 -5.38
CA GLY A 137 35.24 -1.63 -5.02
C GLY A 137 34.08 -1.59 -4.03
N ILE A 138 33.12 -2.47 -4.22
CA ILE A 138 32.16 -2.86 -3.18
C ILE A 138 32.92 -3.77 -2.20
N GLY A 139 33.94 -3.21 -1.54
CA GLY A 139 34.60 -3.83 -0.40
C GLY A 139 33.77 -3.55 0.84
N GLU A 140 33.47 -4.58 1.63
CA GLU A 140 33.09 -4.59 3.07
C GLU A 140 32.22 -3.44 3.66
N SER A 141 31.54 -2.65 2.83
CA SER A 141 30.67 -1.52 3.19
C SER A 141 29.22 -1.76 2.74
N GLY A 142 28.84 -3.01 2.45
CA GLY A 142 27.50 -3.37 1.99
C GLY A 142 26.38 -3.27 3.04
N PHE A 143 26.68 -2.94 4.30
CA PHE A 143 25.68 -2.75 5.35
C PHE A 143 26.11 -1.65 6.34
N ALA A 144 26.35 -0.44 5.83
CA ALA A 144 26.05 0.73 6.63
C ALA A 144 24.52 0.83 6.73
N SER A 145 24.00 0.71 7.95
CA SER A 145 22.80 1.40 8.44
C SER A 145 21.81 1.92 7.36
N SER A 146 20.57 1.38 7.32
CA SER A 146 19.36 1.94 6.64
C SER A 146 18.74 1.23 5.43
N VAL A 147 18.96 -0.07 5.18
CA VAL A 147 18.23 -0.75 4.08
C VAL A 147 16.72 -0.80 4.37
N GLY A 148 15.97 0.14 3.79
CA GLY A 148 14.51 0.14 3.74
C GLY A 148 13.79 1.24 4.53
N LEU A 149 14.49 2.16 5.20
CA LEU A 149 13.85 3.29 5.89
C LEU A 149 13.59 4.46 4.93
N ASP A 150 12.36 4.97 4.90
CA ASP A 150 11.93 6.13 4.14
C ASP A 150 12.42 7.41 4.84
N PRO A 151 13.30 8.22 4.22
CA PRO A 151 13.90 9.40 4.83
C PRO A 151 12.87 10.50 5.15
N SER A 152 11.68 10.46 4.54
CA SER A 152 10.63 11.45 4.77
C SER A 152 9.80 11.18 6.04
N GLN A 153 9.94 9.98 6.62
CA GLN A 153 9.15 9.49 7.76
C GLN A 153 9.98 9.55 9.05
N THR A 154 10.17 10.76 9.58
CA THR A 154 10.91 11.01 10.84
C THR A 154 9.98 11.55 11.94
N PHE A 155 10.42 11.53 13.21
CA PHE A 155 9.64 12.12 14.31
C PHE A 155 9.35 13.60 14.10
N ALA A 156 10.29 14.35 13.52
CA ALA A 156 10.09 15.76 13.20
C ALA A 156 8.96 16.00 12.18
N ALA A 157 8.74 15.04 11.28
CA ALA A 157 7.66 15.10 10.29
C ALA A 157 6.33 14.49 10.79
N PHE A 158 6.29 13.94 12.01
CA PHE A 158 5.11 13.33 12.60
C PHE A 158 4.37 14.34 13.48
N VAL A 159 3.17 14.73 13.07
CA VAL A 159 2.35 15.68 13.84
C VAL A 159 1.62 14.96 14.96
N THR A 160 1.79 15.48 16.18
CA THR A 160 1.18 14.91 17.39
C THR A 160 -0.09 15.63 17.81
N GLY A 161 -1.01 14.88 18.39
CA GLY A 161 -2.25 15.34 19.02
C GLY A 161 -2.75 14.30 20.03
N GLU A 162 -3.89 14.56 20.68
CA GLU A 162 -4.43 13.67 21.71
C GLU A 162 -4.62 12.22 21.20
N ALA A 163 -5.05 12.08 19.95
CA ALA A 163 -5.31 10.78 19.31
C ALA A 163 -4.07 9.87 19.13
N ASN A 164 -2.85 10.43 19.13
CA ASN A 164 -1.63 9.69 18.79
C ASN A 164 -0.43 9.94 19.72
N VAL A 165 -0.59 10.79 20.75
CA VAL A 165 0.50 11.21 21.64
C VAL A 165 1.13 10.04 22.41
N LEU A 166 0.32 9.10 22.90
CA LEU A 166 0.83 7.93 23.63
C LEU A 166 1.73 7.06 22.74
N ALA A 167 1.28 6.77 21.52
CA ALA A 167 2.04 5.99 20.55
C ALA A 167 3.33 6.69 20.12
N CYS A 168 3.28 8.01 19.92
CA CYS A 168 4.47 8.81 19.60
C CYS A 168 5.49 8.78 20.75
N ASN A 169 5.05 9.02 21.99
CA ASN A 169 5.93 8.99 23.17
C ASN A 169 6.54 7.59 23.38
N ALA A 170 5.75 6.54 23.20
CA ALA A 170 6.23 5.16 23.26
C ALA A 170 7.27 4.87 22.18
N ALA A 171 7.02 5.32 20.95
CA ALA A 171 7.96 5.20 19.83
C ALA A 171 9.28 5.94 20.11
N GLN A 172 9.22 7.16 20.65
CA GLN A 172 10.43 7.92 21.04
C GLN A 172 11.24 7.18 22.11
N ARG A 173 10.57 6.58 23.11
CA ARG A 173 11.25 5.74 24.12
C ARG A 173 11.90 4.49 23.51
N MET A 174 11.26 3.88 22.51
CA MET A 174 11.87 2.76 21.76
C MET A 174 13.09 3.17 20.93
N ALA A 175 13.22 4.44 20.56
CA ALA A 175 14.35 4.94 19.78
C ALA A 175 15.49 5.55 20.60
N ALA A 176 15.23 5.92 21.86
CA ALA A 176 16.18 6.59 22.75
C ALA A 176 17.46 5.78 23.02
N ALA A 177 18.56 6.40 23.46
CA ALA A 177 19.79 5.68 23.81
C ALA A 177 19.56 4.65 24.94
N GLU A 178 18.77 5.03 25.94
CA GLU A 178 18.43 4.17 27.07
C GLU A 178 17.55 2.98 26.65
N LYS A 179 17.76 1.84 27.30
CA LYS A 179 16.93 0.65 27.05
C LYS A 179 15.51 0.90 27.58
N PRO A 180 14.46 0.71 26.76
CA PRO A 180 13.09 0.96 27.18
C PRO A 180 12.66 -0.05 28.26
N GLN A 181 11.78 0.41 29.16
CA GLN A 181 11.21 -0.42 30.23
C GLN A 181 10.19 -1.45 29.73
N PHE A 182 9.78 -1.34 28.47
CA PHE A 182 8.86 -2.26 27.81
C PHE A 182 9.49 -2.74 26.49
N SER A 183 9.31 -4.02 26.19
CA SER A 183 9.59 -4.61 24.88
C SER A 183 8.75 -5.88 24.76
N PRO A 184 8.04 -6.12 23.65
CA PRO A 184 7.98 -5.28 22.45
C PRO A 184 7.10 -4.03 22.61
N LEU A 185 7.21 -3.08 21.67
CA LEU A 185 6.18 -2.08 21.42
C LEU A 185 5.25 -2.57 20.30
N TYR A 186 3.95 -2.56 20.55
CA TYR A 186 2.94 -2.89 19.56
C TYR A 186 2.09 -1.66 19.23
N LEU A 187 2.19 -1.18 17.98
CA LEU A 187 1.42 -0.08 17.43
C LEU A 187 0.14 -0.60 16.77
N LYS A 188 -1.00 -0.26 17.36
CA LYS A 188 -2.31 -0.57 16.83
C LYS A 188 -2.93 0.68 16.21
N ALA A 189 -3.46 0.57 15.00
CA ALA A 189 -4.24 1.64 14.39
C ALA A 189 -4.96 1.15 13.14
N ALA A 190 -6.04 1.81 12.72
CA ALA A 190 -6.57 1.62 11.37
C ALA A 190 -5.54 1.96 10.27
N THR A 191 -5.85 1.60 9.03
CA THR A 191 -4.98 1.93 7.88
C THR A 191 -4.80 3.44 7.74
N GLY A 192 -3.57 3.86 7.45
CA GLY A 192 -3.24 5.26 7.18
C GLY A 192 -3.32 6.22 8.37
N GLN A 193 -3.25 5.72 9.61
CA GLN A 193 -3.16 6.56 10.82
C GLN A 193 -1.71 6.86 11.27
N GLY A 194 -0.70 6.43 10.50
CA GLY A 194 0.71 6.76 10.79
C GLY A 194 1.55 5.67 11.47
N LYS A 195 1.07 4.41 11.51
CA LYS A 195 1.85 3.26 12.02
C LYS A 195 3.21 3.12 11.34
N THR A 196 3.20 3.04 10.00
CA THR A 196 4.41 2.96 9.19
C THR A 196 5.32 4.16 9.45
N HIS A 197 4.77 5.38 9.51
CA HIS A 197 5.56 6.58 9.83
C HIS A 197 6.30 6.42 11.17
N LEU A 198 5.62 6.00 12.23
CA LEU A 198 6.27 5.78 13.51
C LEU A 198 7.34 4.68 13.46
N LEU A 199 7.12 3.56 12.77
CA LEU A 199 8.15 2.53 12.60
C LEU A 199 9.42 3.10 11.96
N HIS A 200 9.27 3.86 10.86
CA HIS A 200 10.39 4.49 10.17
C HIS A 200 11.08 5.54 11.04
N ALA A 201 10.31 6.34 11.77
CA ALA A 201 10.83 7.36 12.68
C ALA A 201 11.64 6.77 13.83
N ILE A 202 11.19 5.64 14.39
CA ILE A 202 11.94 4.86 15.39
C ILE A 202 13.27 4.44 14.79
N GLY A 203 13.26 3.87 13.58
CA GLY A 203 14.48 3.41 12.91
C GLY A 203 15.52 4.53 12.72
N HIS A 204 15.09 5.68 12.18
CA HIS A 204 15.97 6.84 11.98
C HIS A 204 16.54 7.37 13.29
N SER A 205 15.69 7.57 14.30
CA SER A 205 16.13 8.09 15.60
C SER A 205 17.01 7.08 16.35
N PHE A 206 16.76 5.78 16.20
CA PHE A 206 17.58 4.74 16.81
C PHE A 206 18.97 4.67 16.18
N LEU A 207 19.10 4.83 14.85
CA LEU A 207 20.40 4.95 14.16
C LEU A 207 21.16 6.21 14.59
N ALA A 208 20.45 7.33 14.77
CA ALA A 208 21.08 8.55 15.24
C ALA A 208 21.68 8.37 16.66
N ALA A 209 20.98 7.67 17.55
CA ALA A 209 21.46 7.35 18.89
C ALA A 209 22.50 6.22 18.92
N HIS A 210 22.43 5.27 17.97
CA HIS A 210 23.31 4.10 17.88
C HIS A 210 23.85 3.93 16.45
N PRO A 211 24.88 4.68 16.04
CA PRO A 211 25.34 4.73 14.65
C PRO A 211 25.82 3.39 14.07
N ARG A 212 26.19 2.43 14.93
CA ARG A 212 26.65 1.09 14.55
C ARG A 212 25.57 0.01 14.67
N ALA A 213 24.36 0.38 15.08
CA ALA A 213 23.29 -0.58 15.28
C ALA A 213 22.77 -1.14 13.96
N ARG A 214 22.39 -2.41 13.97
CA ARG A 214 21.76 -3.08 12.83
C ARG A 214 20.25 -3.05 12.98
N ILE A 215 19.56 -2.46 12.02
CA ILE A 215 18.10 -2.38 11.97
C ILE A 215 17.57 -3.30 10.88
N PHE A 216 16.51 -4.03 11.20
CA PHE A 216 15.71 -4.74 10.21
C PHE A 216 14.30 -4.18 10.17
N TYR A 217 13.92 -3.63 9.02
CA TYR A 217 12.55 -3.21 8.73
C TYR A 217 11.96 -4.07 7.62
N CYS A 218 10.79 -4.65 7.86
CA CYS A 218 10.05 -5.39 6.85
C CYS A 218 8.54 -5.31 7.08
N SER A 219 7.75 -5.48 6.02
CA SER A 219 6.36 -5.91 6.21
C SER A 219 6.33 -7.40 6.58
N ALA A 220 5.29 -7.82 7.29
CA ALA A 220 5.04 -9.23 7.58
C ALA A 220 4.99 -10.09 6.30
N GLU A 221 4.38 -9.58 5.23
CA GLU A 221 4.37 -10.24 3.92
C GLU A 221 5.79 -10.46 3.37
N ARG A 222 6.63 -9.42 3.42
CA ARG A 222 8.02 -9.52 2.97
C ARG A 222 8.82 -10.51 3.80
N PHE A 223 8.64 -10.50 5.12
CA PHE A 223 9.24 -11.49 6.01
C PHE A 223 8.90 -12.92 5.59
N MET A 224 7.64 -13.18 5.24
CA MET A 224 7.21 -14.50 4.74
C MET A 224 7.88 -14.88 3.43
N VAL A 225 7.97 -13.96 2.47
CA VAL A 225 8.61 -14.21 1.18
C VAL A 225 10.08 -14.55 1.37
N GLU A 226 10.81 -13.75 2.16
CA GLU A 226 12.23 -13.99 2.44
C GLU A 226 12.45 -15.31 3.19
N PHE A 227 11.56 -15.66 4.12
CA PHE A 227 11.61 -16.94 4.83
C PHE A 227 11.37 -18.15 3.91
N VAL A 228 10.35 -18.10 3.04
CA VAL A 228 10.07 -19.17 2.08
C VAL A 228 11.23 -19.32 1.09
N GLN A 229 11.87 -18.22 0.68
CA GLN A 229 13.06 -18.27 -0.17
C GLN A 229 14.23 -18.95 0.55
N ALA A 230 14.49 -18.60 1.82
CA ALA A 230 15.54 -19.22 2.63
C ALA A 230 15.32 -20.73 2.84
N LEU A 231 14.06 -21.15 3.02
CA LEU A 231 13.67 -22.56 3.08
C LEU A 231 13.97 -23.28 1.75
N LYS A 232 13.57 -22.68 0.62
CA LYS A 232 13.79 -23.26 -0.72
C LYS A 232 15.28 -23.38 -1.06
N SER A 233 16.10 -22.44 -0.62
CA SER A 233 17.55 -22.44 -0.88
C SER A 233 18.37 -23.25 0.13
N GLY A 234 17.74 -23.81 1.17
CA GLY A 234 18.44 -24.52 2.26
C GLY A 234 19.27 -23.60 3.16
N GLN A 235 19.06 -22.29 3.11
CA GLN A 235 19.85 -21.27 3.83
C GLN A 235 19.16 -20.80 5.13
N THR A 236 18.29 -21.63 5.71
CA THR A 236 17.52 -21.27 6.92
C THR A 236 18.40 -20.89 8.11
N ILE A 237 19.55 -21.55 8.28
CA ILE A 237 20.50 -21.27 9.38
C ILE A 237 21.11 -19.88 9.21
N GLU A 238 21.53 -19.53 8.00
CA GLU A 238 22.09 -18.21 7.69
C GLU A 238 21.04 -17.11 7.85
N PHE A 239 19.81 -17.35 7.38
CA PHE A 239 18.69 -16.44 7.61
C PHE A 239 18.42 -16.20 9.10
N LYS A 240 18.40 -17.25 9.92
CA LYS A 240 18.28 -17.16 11.39
C LYS A 240 19.43 -16.38 12.03
N GLY A 241 20.66 -16.66 11.62
CA GLY A 241 21.84 -15.95 12.09
C GLY A 241 21.79 -14.45 11.76
N ARG A 242 21.34 -14.10 10.54
CA ARG A 242 21.13 -12.72 10.13
C ARG A 242 20.05 -12.04 10.97
N LEU A 243 18.88 -12.66 11.14
CA LEU A 243 17.77 -12.10 11.94
C LEU A 243 18.15 -11.85 13.40
N ARG A 244 18.94 -12.73 14.00
CA ARG A 244 19.41 -12.57 15.39
C ARG A 244 20.49 -11.49 15.54
N SER A 245 21.15 -11.10 14.45
CA SER A 245 22.21 -10.07 14.50
C SER A 245 21.68 -8.63 14.61
N PHE A 246 20.36 -8.43 14.52
CA PHE A 246 19.74 -7.11 14.56
C PHE A 246 19.57 -6.59 15.99
N ASP A 247 19.81 -5.29 16.16
CA ASP A 247 19.61 -4.59 17.43
C ASP A 247 18.19 -4.06 17.60
N LEU A 248 17.52 -3.82 16.47
CA LEU A 248 16.15 -3.35 16.38
C LEU A 248 15.42 -4.07 15.23
N LEU A 249 14.32 -4.74 15.58
CA LEU A 249 13.39 -5.36 14.63
C LEU A 249 12.12 -4.52 14.54
N LEU A 250 11.78 -4.08 13.32
CA LEU A 250 10.59 -3.31 12.98
C LEU A 250 9.75 -4.12 11.99
N VAL A 251 8.57 -4.59 12.41
CA VAL A 251 7.67 -5.36 11.53
C VAL A 251 6.36 -4.63 11.33
N ASP A 252 6.05 -4.30 10.08
CA ASP A 252 4.80 -3.66 9.67
C ASP A 252 3.73 -4.67 9.26
N ASP A 253 2.46 -4.27 9.38
CA ASP A 253 1.28 -5.03 8.97
C ASP A 253 1.26 -6.52 9.39
N ILE A 254 1.44 -6.79 10.68
CA ILE A 254 1.45 -8.16 11.26
C ILE A 254 0.21 -8.98 10.88
N GLN A 255 -0.94 -8.35 10.61
CA GLN A 255 -2.15 -9.06 10.16
C GLN A 255 -1.96 -9.93 8.91
N PHE A 256 -0.92 -9.70 8.08
CA PHE A 256 -0.69 -10.51 6.89
C PHE A 256 -0.10 -11.90 7.18
N ILE A 257 0.32 -12.21 8.41
CA ILE A 257 0.75 -13.58 8.78
C ILE A 257 -0.42 -14.53 9.07
N ILE A 258 -1.66 -14.03 9.08
CA ILE A 258 -2.85 -14.84 9.39
C ILE A 258 -2.97 -16.00 8.38
N GLY A 259 -3.17 -17.22 8.89
CA GLY A 259 -3.27 -18.43 8.07
C GLY A 259 -1.94 -18.95 7.52
N LYS A 260 -0.80 -18.43 7.99
CA LYS A 260 0.55 -18.80 7.52
C LYS A 260 1.37 -19.43 8.65
N ALA A 261 0.97 -20.64 9.05
CA ALA A 261 1.49 -21.33 10.25
C ALA A 261 3.03 -21.37 10.34
N SER A 262 3.72 -21.76 9.27
CA SER A 262 5.20 -21.84 9.27
C SER A 262 5.88 -20.49 9.47
N ALA A 263 5.31 -19.40 8.94
CA ALA A 263 5.84 -18.06 9.13
C ALA A 263 5.55 -17.53 10.54
N GLN A 264 4.39 -17.85 11.12
CA GLN A 264 4.05 -17.48 12.49
C GLN A 264 5.01 -18.15 13.48
N GLU A 265 5.29 -19.44 13.28
CA GLU A 265 6.22 -20.20 14.10
C GLU A 265 7.65 -19.63 14.03
N GLU A 266 8.15 -19.33 12.83
CA GLU A 266 9.48 -18.72 12.69
C GLU A 266 9.56 -17.32 13.30
N LEU A 267 8.52 -16.50 13.11
CA LEU A 267 8.44 -15.18 13.74
C LEU A 267 8.46 -15.28 15.27
N LEU A 268 7.74 -16.25 15.84
CA LEU A 268 7.74 -16.53 17.27
C LEU A 268 9.16 -16.88 17.76
N TYR A 269 9.88 -17.78 17.07
CA TYR A 269 11.26 -18.13 17.44
C TYR A 269 12.23 -16.95 17.31
N THR A 270 12.02 -16.09 16.31
CA THR A 270 12.81 -14.87 16.12
C THR A 270 12.58 -13.89 17.27
N ILE A 271 11.32 -13.68 17.66
CA ILE A 271 10.94 -12.84 18.79
C ILE A 271 11.57 -13.34 20.09
N ASP A 272 11.49 -14.64 20.35
CA ASP A 272 12.02 -15.25 21.57
C ASP A 272 13.53 -15.05 21.70
N ALA A 273 14.28 -15.26 20.61
CA ALA A 273 15.73 -15.06 20.59
C ALA A 273 16.11 -13.59 20.84
N LEU A 274 15.46 -12.67 20.13
CA LEU A 274 15.76 -11.23 20.24
C LEU A 274 15.38 -10.66 21.61
N LEU A 275 14.28 -11.13 22.20
CA LEU A 275 13.90 -10.76 23.57
C LEU A 275 14.90 -11.24 24.62
N ALA A 276 15.38 -12.49 24.49
CA ALA A 276 16.37 -13.05 25.40
C ALA A 276 17.70 -12.28 25.37
N GLU A 277 18.10 -11.78 24.20
CA GLU A 277 19.26 -10.91 24.02
C GLU A 277 18.99 -9.44 24.40
N GLY A 278 17.76 -9.10 24.78
CA GLY A 278 17.37 -7.76 25.18
C GLY A 278 17.34 -6.75 24.03
N LYS A 279 17.21 -7.23 22.78
CA LYS A 279 17.05 -6.40 21.58
C LYS A 279 15.68 -5.71 21.57
N ARG A 280 15.56 -4.68 20.73
CA ARG A 280 14.33 -3.87 20.63
C ARG A 280 13.43 -4.42 19.55
N LEU A 281 12.15 -4.55 19.88
CA LEU A 281 11.13 -5.10 18.99
C LEU A 281 9.98 -4.12 18.87
N VAL A 282 9.58 -3.79 17.64
CA VAL A 282 8.40 -2.96 17.37
C VAL A 282 7.55 -3.63 16.29
N PHE A 283 6.27 -3.76 16.57
CA PHE A 283 5.28 -4.36 15.69
C PHE A 283 4.19 -3.34 15.37
N ALA A 284 3.66 -3.37 14.15
CA ALA A 284 2.48 -2.60 13.78
C ALA A 284 1.41 -3.51 13.17
N ALA A 285 0.14 -3.22 13.49
CA ALA A 285 -0.99 -3.93 12.90
C ALA A 285 -2.24 -3.05 12.81
N ASP A 286 -3.21 -3.52 12.01
CA ASP A 286 -4.52 -2.87 11.88
C ASP A 286 -5.45 -3.03 13.10
N ARG A 287 -5.12 -3.95 14.01
CA ARG A 287 -5.93 -4.32 15.18
C ARG A 287 -5.09 -4.78 16.36
N ALA A 288 -5.74 -4.90 17.53
CA ALA A 288 -5.10 -5.39 18.75
C ALA A 288 -4.64 -6.85 18.59
N PRO A 289 -3.61 -7.31 19.33
CA PRO A 289 -3.16 -8.70 19.25
C PRO A 289 -4.31 -9.70 19.45
N GLN A 290 -5.19 -9.46 20.42
CA GLN A 290 -6.31 -10.36 20.74
C GLN A 290 -7.38 -10.44 19.64
N ALA A 291 -7.37 -9.51 18.68
CA ALA A 291 -8.31 -9.46 17.55
C ALA A 291 -7.72 -10.03 16.25
N LEU A 292 -6.49 -10.56 16.29
CA LEU A 292 -5.85 -11.25 15.17
C LEU A 292 -6.29 -12.72 15.11
N ASP A 293 -7.52 -12.94 14.64
CA ASP A 293 -8.07 -14.29 14.46
C ASP A 293 -7.18 -15.12 13.53
N GLY A 294 -6.86 -16.35 13.93
CA GLY A 294 -6.00 -17.25 13.15
C GLY A 294 -4.48 -17.02 13.31
N VAL A 295 -4.08 -16.26 14.35
CA VAL A 295 -2.69 -16.22 14.84
C VAL A 295 -2.54 -17.13 16.07
N GLU A 296 -1.44 -17.88 16.13
CA GLU A 296 -1.16 -18.79 17.24
C GLU A 296 -1.16 -18.07 18.60
N PRO A 297 -1.81 -18.62 19.65
CA PRO A 297 -1.90 -17.99 20.97
C PRO A 297 -0.54 -17.62 21.59
N ARG A 298 0.50 -18.40 21.32
CA ARG A 298 1.87 -18.13 21.81
C ARG A 298 2.42 -16.84 21.23
N LEU A 299 2.23 -16.61 19.93
CA LEU A 299 2.64 -15.36 19.28
C LEU A 299 1.84 -14.17 19.77
N LEU A 300 0.52 -14.32 19.97
CA LEU A 300 -0.32 -13.27 20.55
C LEU A 300 0.13 -12.86 21.95
N SER A 301 0.51 -13.82 22.77
CA SER A 301 1.08 -13.59 24.11
C SER A 301 2.35 -12.75 24.03
N ARG A 302 3.29 -13.08 23.12
CA ARG A 302 4.53 -12.30 22.94
C ARG A 302 4.31 -10.91 22.38
N LEU A 303 3.35 -10.73 21.48
CA LEU A 303 2.98 -9.40 20.97
C LEU A 303 2.33 -8.52 22.06
N SER A 304 1.70 -9.13 23.06
CA SER A 304 0.98 -8.42 24.13
C SER A 304 1.79 -8.18 25.41
N MET A 305 2.96 -8.82 25.58
CA MET A 305 3.70 -8.80 26.85
C MET A 305 4.37 -7.46 27.18
N GLY A 306 4.54 -6.58 26.19
CA GLY A 306 5.15 -5.26 26.33
C GLY A 306 4.10 -4.15 26.41
N LEU A 307 4.28 -3.10 25.60
CA LEU A 307 3.32 -1.99 25.53
C LEU A 307 2.50 -2.07 24.24
N VAL A 308 1.18 -2.09 24.38
CA VAL A 308 0.24 -1.93 23.25
C VAL A 308 -0.22 -0.47 23.23
N ALA A 309 0.24 0.29 22.23
CA ALA A 309 -0.12 1.69 22.06
C ALA A 309 -1.11 1.83 20.88
N ASP A 310 -2.26 2.45 21.16
CA ASP A 310 -3.29 2.70 20.17
C ASP A 310 -3.11 4.07 19.52
N ILE A 311 -3.30 4.14 18.21
CA ILE A 311 -3.38 5.38 17.44
C ILE A 311 -4.82 5.52 16.98
N GLN A 312 -5.52 6.47 17.58
CA GLN A 312 -6.92 6.75 17.26
C GLN A 312 -7.04 7.54 15.95
N ALA A 313 -8.26 7.58 15.41
CA ALA A 313 -8.55 8.45 14.29
C ALA A 313 -8.28 9.92 14.67
N ALA A 314 -7.58 10.65 13.79
CA ALA A 314 -7.28 12.05 14.01
C ALA A 314 -8.57 12.88 14.11
N ASP A 315 -8.67 13.68 15.17
CA ASP A 315 -9.68 14.71 15.32
C ASP A 315 -9.48 15.85 14.30
N ILE A 316 -10.43 16.78 14.25
CA ILE A 316 -10.37 17.89 13.30
C ILE A 316 -9.14 18.76 13.51
N GLU A 317 -8.73 18.99 14.76
CA GLU A 317 -7.57 19.82 15.09
C GLU A 317 -6.27 19.19 14.61
N LEU A 318 -6.08 17.89 14.86
CA LEU A 318 -4.92 17.14 14.40
C LEU A 318 -4.90 17.06 12.88
N ARG A 319 -6.05 16.88 12.21
CA ARG A 319 -6.13 16.91 10.75
C ARG A 319 -5.72 18.27 10.18
N ARG A 320 -6.16 19.39 10.76
CA ARG A 320 -5.71 20.74 10.38
C ARG A 320 -4.20 20.90 10.55
N LYS A 321 -3.65 20.56 11.71
CA LYS A 321 -2.20 20.61 11.97
C LYS A 321 -1.39 19.76 10.99
N ILE A 322 -1.91 18.59 10.60
CA ILE A 322 -1.28 17.74 9.57
C ILE A 322 -1.26 18.44 8.21
N LEU A 323 -2.39 19.02 7.77
CA LEU A 323 -2.47 19.75 6.50
C LEU A 323 -1.49 20.94 6.49
N GLU A 324 -1.50 21.77 7.53
CA GLU A 324 -0.59 22.90 7.71
C GLU A 324 0.88 22.46 7.67
N SER A 325 1.23 21.39 8.38
CA SER A 325 2.57 20.81 8.33
C SER A 325 2.96 20.37 6.92
N LYS A 326 2.05 19.78 6.15
CA LYS A 326 2.32 19.38 4.76
C LYS A 326 2.44 20.57 3.80
N LEU A 327 1.69 21.65 4.03
CA LEU A 327 1.74 22.87 3.23
C LEU A 327 3.12 23.53 3.23
N THR A 328 3.89 23.39 4.31
CA THR A 328 5.27 23.91 4.38
C THR A 328 6.17 23.43 3.22
N ARG A 329 5.87 22.26 2.65
CA ARG A 329 6.62 21.69 1.51
C ARG A 329 6.24 22.28 0.15
N PHE A 330 5.12 23.00 0.09
CA PHE A 330 4.56 23.57 -1.14
C PHE A 330 4.69 25.10 -1.18
N ALA A 331 5.37 25.70 -0.21
CA ALA A 331 5.68 27.13 -0.25
C ALA A 331 6.43 27.47 -1.55
N PRO A 332 6.06 28.56 -2.27
CA PRO A 332 5.23 29.68 -1.82
C PRO A 332 3.72 29.58 -2.15
N LEU A 333 3.20 28.42 -2.56
CA LEU A 333 1.78 28.29 -2.91
C LEU A 333 0.88 28.63 -1.72
N ALA A 334 0.03 29.65 -1.86
CA ALA A 334 -0.95 30.01 -0.86
C ALA A 334 -2.17 29.08 -0.98
N VAL A 335 -2.48 28.36 0.09
CA VAL A 335 -3.72 27.61 0.23
C VAL A 335 -4.59 28.33 1.26
N PRO A 336 -5.78 28.82 0.88
CA PRO A 336 -6.70 29.48 1.80
C PRO A 336 -7.10 28.64 3.01
N GLU A 337 -7.37 29.29 4.15
CA GLU A 337 -7.72 28.59 5.41
C GLU A 337 -9.06 27.84 5.31
N ASP A 338 -10.02 28.39 4.58
CA ASP A 338 -11.33 27.75 4.33
C ASP A 338 -11.18 26.43 3.55
N VAL A 339 -10.21 26.33 2.65
CA VAL A 339 -9.86 25.07 1.96
C VAL A 339 -9.28 24.05 2.93
N ILE A 340 -8.38 24.47 3.83
CA ILE A 340 -7.81 23.59 4.86
C ILE A 340 -8.93 23.06 5.76
N ASP A 341 -9.82 23.96 6.19
CA ASP A 341 -10.97 23.61 7.01
C ASP A 341 -11.92 22.65 6.30
N PHE A 342 -12.22 22.91 5.03
CA PHE A 342 -13.06 22.05 4.21
C PHE A 342 -12.47 20.64 4.10
N LEU A 343 -11.16 20.52 3.81
CA LEU A 343 -10.47 19.24 3.75
C LEU A 343 -10.50 18.50 5.10
N ALA A 344 -10.18 19.20 6.19
CA ALA A 344 -10.14 18.62 7.53
C ALA A 344 -11.53 18.19 8.04
N ARG A 345 -12.59 18.87 7.62
CA ARG A 345 -13.98 18.51 7.94
C ARG A 345 -14.47 17.33 7.11
N THR A 346 -14.08 17.26 5.84
CA THR A 346 -14.68 16.31 4.91
C THR A 346 -13.94 14.98 4.80
N ILE A 347 -12.60 14.98 4.90
CA ILE A 347 -11.79 13.76 4.81
C ILE A 347 -11.42 13.30 6.21
N THR A 348 -12.27 12.45 6.80
CA THR A 348 -12.18 12.11 8.23
C THR A 348 -11.63 10.72 8.52
N ARG A 349 -11.63 9.81 7.54
CA ARG A 349 -11.36 8.37 7.79
C ARG A 349 -9.88 8.03 7.86
N ASN A 350 -9.05 8.69 7.06
CA ASN A 350 -7.70 8.25 6.76
C ASN A 350 -6.79 9.45 6.46
N ILE A 351 -5.68 9.58 7.19
CA ILE A 351 -4.72 10.68 7.00
C ILE A 351 -4.05 10.58 5.62
N ARG A 352 -3.85 9.37 5.08
CA ARG A 352 -3.32 9.18 3.72
C ARG A 352 -4.25 9.79 2.66
N GLU A 353 -5.56 9.63 2.82
CA GLU A 353 -6.54 10.25 1.92
C GLU A 353 -6.58 11.77 2.10
N LEU A 354 -6.47 12.26 3.35
CA LEU A 354 -6.43 13.69 3.65
C LEU A 354 -5.24 14.37 2.94
N VAL A 355 -4.05 13.80 3.13
CA VAL A 355 -2.81 14.28 2.50
C VAL A 355 -2.86 14.10 0.98
N GLY A 356 -3.43 12.98 0.50
CA GLY A 356 -3.62 12.73 -0.92
C GLY A 356 -4.57 13.72 -1.59
N GLY A 357 -5.66 14.11 -0.91
CA GLY A 357 -6.59 15.13 -1.36
C GLY A 357 -5.94 16.50 -1.48
N LEU A 358 -5.17 16.90 -0.45
CA LEU A 358 -4.38 18.13 -0.50
C LEU A 358 -3.39 18.12 -1.68
N ASN A 359 -2.61 17.06 -1.83
CA ASN A 359 -1.63 16.93 -2.91
C ASN A 359 -2.31 16.97 -4.29
N LYS A 360 -3.47 16.32 -4.46
CA LYS A 360 -4.23 16.33 -5.72
C LYS A 360 -4.71 17.74 -6.05
N LEU A 361 -5.25 18.46 -5.07
CA LEU A 361 -5.73 19.84 -5.25
C LEU A 361 -4.59 20.77 -5.66
N ILE A 362 -3.47 20.72 -4.95
CA ILE A 362 -2.27 21.52 -5.25
C ILE A 362 -1.73 21.19 -6.64
N ALA A 363 -1.56 19.91 -6.96
CA ALA A 363 -1.06 19.49 -8.26
C ALA A 363 -1.95 19.97 -9.39
N TYR A 364 -3.27 19.91 -9.23
CA TYR A 364 -4.21 20.40 -10.23
C TYR A 364 -4.07 21.91 -10.45
N ALA A 365 -4.11 22.70 -9.36
CA ALA A 365 -3.95 24.15 -9.41
C ALA A 365 -2.66 24.57 -10.12
N GLN A 366 -1.55 23.89 -9.83
CA GLN A 366 -0.26 24.14 -10.50
C GLN A 366 -0.28 23.76 -11.99
N LEU A 367 -0.92 22.67 -12.36
CA LEU A 367 -0.98 22.20 -13.76
C LEU A 367 -1.93 23.03 -14.63
N THR A 368 -3.01 23.57 -14.06
CA THR A 368 -3.97 24.42 -14.78
C THR A 368 -3.66 25.91 -14.68
N GLY A 369 -2.69 26.30 -13.85
CA GLY A 369 -2.37 27.70 -13.57
C GLY A 369 -3.49 28.42 -12.82
N GLN A 370 -4.38 27.69 -12.16
CA GLN A 370 -5.45 28.25 -11.33
C GLN A 370 -4.98 28.41 -9.89
N GLU A 371 -5.62 29.34 -9.17
CA GLU A 371 -5.41 29.47 -7.72
C GLU A 371 -6.19 28.39 -6.96
N VAL A 372 -5.65 27.98 -5.82
CA VAL A 372 -6.35 27.04 -4.94
C VAL A 372 -7.53 27.76 -4.29
N SER A 373 -8.74 27.27 -4.50
CA SER A 373 -9.97 27.82 -3.94
C SER A 373 -10.90 26.72 -3.41
N LEU A 374 -11.88 27.10 -2.58
CA LEU A 374 -12.89 26.17 -2.09
C LEU A 374 -13.69 25.53 -3.22
N GLN A 375 -14.07 26.33 -4.22
CA GLN A 375 -14.77 25.85 -5.41
C GLN A 375 -13.94 24.76 -6.13
N LEU A 376 -12.64 25.01 -6.33
CA LEU A 376 -11.77 24.04 -6.98
C LEU A 376 -11.65 22.75 -6.15
N ALA A 377 -11.58 22.86 -4.82
CA ALA A 377 -11.56 21.72 -3.92
C ALA A 377 -12.83 20.87 -4.02
N GLU A 378 -14.00 21.51 -4.06
CA GLU A 378 -15.29 20.82 -4.20
C GLU A 378 -15.40 20.09 -5.54
N GLU A 379 -15.02 20.74 -6.64
CA GLU A 379 -15.07 20.16 -7.98
C GLU A 379 -14.10 18.97 -8.12
N GLN A 380 -12.84 19.14 -7.74
CA GLN A 380 -11.77 18.17 -8.02
C GLN A 380 -11.72 16.99 -7.04
N LEU A 381 -12.31 17.14 -5.86
CA LEU A 381 -12.28 16.11 -4.83
C LEU A 381 -13.57 15.29 -4.75
N THR A 382 -14.53 15.49 -5.66
CA THR A 382 -15.84 14.82 -5.69
C THR A 382 -15.77 13.31 -5.40
N ASP A 383 -14.82 12.57 -5.98
CA ASP A 383 -14.65 11.13 -5.73
C ASP A 383 -14.22 10.80 -4.29
N ILE A 384 -13.26 11.57 -3.75
CA ILE A 384 -12.74 11.41 -2.38
C ILE A 384 -13.83 11.80 -1.38
N LEU A 385 -14.57 12.88 -1.67
CA LEU A 385 -15.68 13.37 -0.86
C LEU A 385 -16.83 12.33 -0.87
N SER A 386 -17.15 11.74 -2.02
CA SER A 386 -18.18 10.70 -2.16
C SER A 386 -17.81 9.39 -1.44
N ALA A 387 -16.52 9.02 -1.43
CA ALA A 387 -16.03 7.87 -0.67
C ALA A 387 -16.03 8.11 0.85
N ASN A 388 -15.77 9.36 1.28
CA ASN A 388 -15.72 9.75 2.69
C ASN A 388 -17.09 10.10 3.30
N ARG A 389 -18.10 10.46 2.49
CA ARG A 389 -19.49 10.61 2.96
C ARG A 389 -19.88 9.37 3.78
N ARG A 390 -20.38 9.59 5.00
CA ARG A 390 -20.84 8.54 5.92
C ARG A 390 -21.86 7.69 5.16
N ARG A 391 -21.51 6.44 4.86
CA ARG A 391 -22.44 5.52 4.19
C ARG A 391 -23.45 5.09 5.24
N ILE A 392 -24.66 5.63 5.15
CA ILE A 392 -25.78 5.22 5.98
C ILE A 392 -25.99 3.72 5.80
N THR A 393 -25.98 2.96 6.89
CA THR A 393 -26.14 1.51 6.85
C THR A 393 -27.59 1.11 7.08
N ILE A 394 -28.03 -0.04 6.55
CA ILE A 394 -29.40 -0.55 6.81
C ILE A 394 -29.63 -0.71 8.32
N ASP A 395 -28.61 -1.12 9.07
CA ASP A 395 -28.66 -1.27 10.53
C ASP A 395 -28.89 0.07 11.24
N GLU A 396 -28.27 1.15 10.78
CA GLU A 396 -28.48 2.51 11.28
C GLU A 396 -29.88 3.02 10.95
N ILE A 397 -30.34 2.80 9.71
CA ILE A 397 -31.72 3.12 9.29
C ILE A 397 -32.72 2.39 10.18
N GLN A 398 -32.55 1.08 10.40
CA GLN A 398 -33.42 0.32 11.29
C GLN A 398 -33.45 0.91 12.69
N ARG A 399 -32.28 1.28 13.25
CA ARG A 399 -32.19 1.88 14.59
C ARG A 399 -32.93 3.21 14.67
N THR A 400 -32.69 4.11 13.73
CA THR A 400 -33.31 5.44 13.71
C THR A 400 -34.83 5.34 13.53
N VAL A 401 -35.30 4.47 12.63
CA VAL A 401 -36.74 4.24 12.42
C VAL A 401 -37.39 3.60 13.65
N CYS A 402 -36.72 2.63 14.29
CA CYS A 402 -37.18 2.02 15.55
C CYS A 402 -37.33 3.06 16.66
N GLN A 403 -36.35 3.96 16.82
CA GLN A 403 -36.38 5.02 17.81
C GLN A 403 -37.51 6.03 17.54
N PHE A 404 -37.67 6.42 16.27
CA PHE A 404 -38.71 7.36 15.85
C PHE A 404 -40.13 6.83 16.12
N TYR A 405 -40.41 5.59 15.68
CA TYR A 405 -41.73 4.96 15.86
C TYR A 405 -41.90 4.24 17.20
N ARG A 406 -40.88 4.26 18.06
CA ARG A 406 -40.85 3.60 19.38
C ARG A 406 -41.19 2.11 19.30
N ILE A 407 -40.57 1.40 18.35
CA ILE A 407 -40.69 -0.06 18.21
C ILE A 407 -39.35 -0.75 18.47
N ASP A 408 -39.40 -1.99 18.95
CA ASP A 408 -38.20 -2.79 19.17
C ASP A 408 -37.51 -3.16 17.84
N ARG A 409 -36.18 -3.27 17.86
CA ARG A 409 -35.40 -3.65 16.67
C ARG A 409 -35.74 -5.06 16.18
N ALA A 410 -36.09 -5.99 17.07
CA ALA A 410 -36.52 -7.33 16.71
C ALA A 410 -37.77 -7.33 15.82
N GLU A 411 -38.62 -6.30 15.96
CA GLU A 411 -39.83 -6.15 15.14
C GLU A 411 -39.51 -5.85 13.67
N MET A 412 -38.31 -5.37 13.32
CA MET A 412 -37.91 -5.20 11.91
C MET A 412 -37.80 -6.54 11.18
N SER A 413 -37.47 -7.62 11.89
CA SER A 413 -37.34 -8.97 11.34
C SER A 413 -38.53 -9.88 11.68
N SER A 414 -39.46 -9.45 12.52
CA SER A 414 -40.59 -10.27 12.97
C SER A 414 -41.61 -10.57 11.87
N LYS A 415 -42.35 -11.67 11.98
CA LYS A 415 -43.47 -12.00 11.08
C LYS A 415 -44.76 -11.21 11.38
N ARG A 416 -44.74 -10.34 12.40
CA ARG A 416 -45.92 -9.59 12.86
C ARG A 416 -46.44 -8.64 11.78
N ARG A 417 -47.76 -8.69 11.57
CA ARG A 417 -48.48 -7.93 10.52
C ARG A 417 -49.30 -6.74 11.05
N ALA A 418 -49.19 -6.41 12.34
CA ALA A 418 -49.87 -5.25 12.91
C ALA A 418 -49.38 -3.96 12.23
N ARG A 419 -50.31 -3.04 11.90
CA ARG A 419 -49.98 -1.79 11.17
C ARG A 419 -48.91 -0.96 11.88
N ALA A 420 -48.96 -0.90 13.20
CA ALA A 420 -47.97 -0.22 14.06
C ALA A 420 -46.53 -0.75 13.91
N VAL A 421 -46.34 -1.95 13.37
CA VAL A 421 -45.02 -2.55 13.11
C VAL A 421 -44.71 -2.58 11.61
N VAL A 422 -45.71 -2.90 10.78
CA VAL A 422 -45.54 -3.02 9.34
C VAL A 422 -45.20 -1.66 8.71
N ARG A 423 -45.85 -0.57 9.14
CA ARG A 423 -45.58 0.77 8.60
C ARG A 423 -44.15 1.24 8.85
N PRO A 424 -43.64 1.25 10.10
CA PRO A 424 -42.23 1.58 10.35
C PRO A 424 -41.27 0.71 9.56
N ARG A 425 -41.55 -0.59 9.44
CA ARG A 425 -40.72 -1.51 8.67
C ARG A 425 -40.69 -1.18 7.17
N GLN A 426 -41.83 -0.79 6.59
CA GLN A 426 -41.92 -0.34 5.21
C GLN A 426 -41.17 0.98 4.99
N VAL A 427 -41.27 1.91 5.94
CA VAL A 427 -40.48 3.16 5.94
C VAL A 427 -38.99 2.86 5.99
N ALA A 428 -38.54 1.93 6.85
CA ALA A 428 -37.15 1.51 6.90
C ALA A 428 -36.66 0.86 5.59
N MET A 429 -37.50 0.06 4.92
CA MET A 429 -37.19 -0.50 3.60
C MET A 429 -37.10 0.58 2.51
N TYR A 430 -37.99 1.56 2.55
CA TYR A 430 -37.95 2.73 1.66
C TYR A 430 -36.67 3.53 1.84
N LEU A 431 -36.35 3.92 3.08
CA LEU A 431 -35.12 4.65 3.40
C LEU A 431 -33.87 3.84 3.04
N ALA A 432 -33.87 2.52 3.28
CA ALA A 432 -32.77 1.65 2.87
C ALA A 432 -32.58 1.64 1.35
N LYS A 433 -33.65 1.74 0.57
CA LYS A 433 -33.57 1.80 -0.89
C LYS A 433 -33.07 3.15 -1.40
N VAL A 434 -33.45 4.25 -0.74
CA VAL A 434 -33.08 5.61 -1.15
C VAL A 434 -31.65 5.98 -0.71
N LEU A 435 -31.27 5.61 0.51
CA LEU A 435 -30.04 6.06 1.14
C LEU A 435 -28.86 5.10 0.98
N THR A 436 -29.09 3.91 0.42
CA THR A 436 -28.03 2.88 0.27
C THR A 436 -28.00 2.30 -1.15
N PRO A 437 -26.82 1.86 -1.64
CA PRO A 437 -26.71 1.24 -2.97
C PRO A 437 -27.22 -0.21 -3.01
N ARG A 438 -27.92 -0.69 -1.96
CA ARG A 438 -28.32 -2.09 -1.84
C ARG A 438 -29.47 -2.43 -2.79
N SER A 439 -29.42 -3.63 -3.34
CA SER A 439 -30.47 -4.21 -4.17
C SER A 439 -31.68 -4.64 -3.32
N TYR A 440 -32.87 -4.73 -3.93
CA TYR A 440 -34.08 -5.19 -3.24
C TYR A 440 -33.90 -6.55 -2.53
N PRO A 441 -33.21 -7.57 -3.13
CA PRO A 441 -32.93 -8.82 -2.43
C PRO A 441 -32.02 -8.65 -1.21
N GLU A 442 -30.97 -7.84 -1.29
CA GLU A 442 -30.06 -7.58 -0.16
C GLU A 442 -30.76 -6.87 0.99
N ILE A 443 -31.64 -5.92 0.67
CA ILE A 443 -32.50 -5.26 1.66
C ILE A 443 -33.40 -6.30 2.32
N GLY A 444 -34.10 -7.13 1.54
CA GLY A 444 -34.99 -8.18 2.04
C GLY A 444 -34.32 -9.13 3.04
N ARG A 445 -33.07 -9.54 2.76
CA ARG A 445 -32.25 -10.35 3.68
C ARG A 445 -32.06 -9.69 5.05
N LYS A 446 -31.84 -8.37 5.08
CA LYS A 446 -31.65 -7.59 6.32
C LYS A 446 -32.93 -7.33 7.11
N PHE A 447 -34.10 -7.62 6.54
CA PHE A 447 -35.39 -7.57 7.21
C PHE A 447 -35.97 -8.98 7.36
N GLY A 448 -35.22 -9.89 8.01
CA GLY A 448 -35.72 -11.23 8.35
C GLY A 448 -35.88 -12.18 7.15
N GLY A 449 -35.06 -12.04 6.10
CA GLY A 449 -35.08 -12.95 4.95
C GLY A 449 -36.30 -12.79 4.04
N ARG A 450 -36.83 -11.57 3.91
CA ARG A 450 -38.01 -11.29 3.07
C ARG A 450 -37.67 -11.29 1.58
N ASP A 451 -38.65 -11.71 0.78
CA ASP A 451 -38.54 -11.68 -0.67
C ASP A 451 -38.40 -10.27 -1.22
N HIS A 452 -37.64 -10.13 -2.30
CA HIS A 452 -37.40 -8.86 -2.98
C HIS A 452 -38.71 -8.16 -3.41
N SER A 453 -39.75 -8.93 -3.78
CA SER A 453 -41.08 -8.43 -4.14
C SER A 453 -41.77 -7.71 -2.98
N THR A 454 -41.56 -8.18 -1.74
CA THR A 454 -42.08 -7.53 -0.52
C THR A 454 -41.43 -6.16 -0.33
N VAL A 455 -40.12 -6.04 -0.60
CA VAL A 455 -39.40 -4.77 -0.49
C VAL A 455 -39.86 -3.79 -1.57
N ILE A 456 -40.03 -4.26 -2.82
CA ILE A 456 -40.55 -3.43 -3.92
C ILE A 456 -41.94 -2.89 -3.59
N HIS A 457 -42.83 -3.74 -3.07
CA HIS A 457 -44.16 -3.33 -2.65
C HIS A 457 -44.11 -2.30 -1.51
N ALA A 458 -43.24 -2.51 -0.51
CA ALA A 458 -43.06 -1.56 0.58
C ALA A 458 -42.58 -0.18 0.08
N VAL A 459 -41.60 -0.16 -0.81
CA VAL A 459 -41.04 1.07 -1.39
C VAL A 459 -42.11 1.85 -2.15
N ARG A 460 -42.81 1.21 -3.10
CA ARG A 460 -43.87 1.85 -3.89
C ARG A 460 -45.02 2.37 -3.02
N LEU A 461 -45.36 1.61 -1.98
CA LEU A 461 -46.42 2.01 -1.06
C LEU A 461 -46.04 3.25 -0.26
N ILE A 462 -44.80 3.37 0.21
CA ILE A 462 -44.34 4.58 0.90
C ILE A 462 -44.24 5.75 -0.08
N GLU A 463 -43.77 5.55 -1.31
CA GLU A 463 -43.76 6.59 -2.34
C GLU A 463 -45.15 7.18 -2.61
N ASP A 464 -46.17 6.32 -2.75
CA ASP A 464 -47.56 6.75 -2.94
C ASP A 464 -48.10 7.50 -1.72
N LEU A 465 -47.81 7.01 -0.50
CA LEU A 465 -48.30 7.67 0.72
C LEU A 465 -47.65 9.01 0.95
N ARG A 466 -46.36 9.18 0.61
CA ARG A 466 -45.71 10.49 0.71
C ARG A 466 -46.38 11.55 -0.16
N GLN A 467 -47.10 11.16 -1.21
CA GLN A 467 -47.86 12.09 -2.06
C GLN A 467 -49.25 12.40 -1.50
N ARG A 468 -49.86 11.46 -0.77
CA ARG A 468 -51.28 11.50 -0.37
C ARG A 468 -51.51 11.79 1.11
N ASP A 469 -50.50 11.57 1.95
CA ASP A 469 -50.54 11.65 3.40
C ASP A 469 -49.41 12.58 3.89
N ALA A 470 -49.81 13.77 4.35
CA ALA A 470 -48.88 14.81 4.80
C ALA A 470 -48.10 14.40 6.05
N ASP A 471 -48.70 13.60 6.94
CA ASP A 471 -48.05 13.12 8.16
C ASP A 471 -46.96 12.11 7.80
N MET A 472 -47.25 11.19 6.86
CA MET A 472 -46.25 10.23 6.37
C MET A 472 -45.07 10.93 5.68
N ASP A 473 -45.31 11.97 4.88
CA ASP A 473 -44.21 12.72 4.27
C ASP A 473 -43.40 13.50 5.31
N GLY A 474 -44.06 14.08 6.32
CA GLY A 474 -43.41 14.73 7.46
C GLY A 474 -42.50 13.79 8.25
N ASP A 475 -42.97 12.57 8.54
CA ASP A 475 -42.20 11.51 9.19
C ASP A 475 -40.94 11.16 8.38
N VAL A 476 -41.10 10.89 7.08
CA VAL A 476 -39.99 10.50 6.20
C VAL A 476 -38.96 11.62 6.07
N ARG A 477 -39.37 12.88 5.94
CA ARG A 477 -38.45 14.03 5.89
C ARG A 477 -37.67 14.20 7.20
N SER A 478 -38.31 13.93 8.33
CA SER A 478 -37.66 14.02 9.65
C SER A 478 -36.62 12.91 9.83
N LEU A 479 -36.95 11.68 9.41
CA LEU A 479 -36.04 10.54 9.40
C LEU A 479 -34.86 10.75 8.44
N LEU A 480 -35.09 11.33 7.25
CA LEU A 480 -34.02 11.67 6.30
C LEU A 480 -33.02 12.65 6.93
N ARG A 481 -33.50 13.74 7.53
CA ARG A 481 -32.65 14.72 8.21
C ARG A 481 -31.83 14.12 9.34
N GLN A 482 -32.42 13.22 10.15
CA GLN A 482 -31.72 12.54 11.25
C GLN A 482 -30.65 11.54 10.76
N LEU A 483 -30.81 10.98 9.57
CA LEU A 483 -29.86 10.02 8.99
C LEU A 483 -28.73 10.71 8.23
N GLU A 484 -28.95 11.94 7.75
CA GLU A 484 -27.96 12.76 7.04
C GLU A 484 -27.12 13.66 7.95
N SER A 485 -27.60 13.93 9.18
CA SER A 485 -26.84 14.58 10.27
C SER A 485 -25.85 13.63 10.91
#